data_AF-A0A1Q9NDT8-F1
#
_entry.id   AF-A0A1Q9NDT8-F1
#
_cell.length_a   1.000
_cell.length_b   1.000
_cell.length_c   1.000
_cell.angle_alpha   90.00
_cell.angle_beta   90.00
_cell.angle_gamma   90.00
#
_symmetry.space_group_name_H-M   'P 1'
#
loop_
_entity.id
_entity.type
_entity.pdbx_description
1 polymer ?
#
loop_
_entity_poly.entity_id
_entity_poly.type
_entity_poly.pdbx_seq_one_letter_code
_entity_poly.pdbx_strand_id
1 'polypeptide(L)'
;MNDKEKKIKTFSVVDGDLDFKHKVILRAENGKKVIIKGDLSADVKIVAECSVEAEDVSVGAYFEVVGALIANNINVGAHLDVENNIQGNKIYVGGVLDSGGSITAKKIDVGGKCLAQSDISAEKMIDVGGVLSTKGKLSSPKIEVGGSCEANEVNISEIEVGGSLRVYSSFSAKDIKIGGKLVTKGSLRISELEVGGLVDVDGDLTGSTVEVGGTLKVGNNLTMENSIEVGGKLKVVGDVVGDNIEVGGVAKANKFEARIIEIGGKIKASGGIFAKELFKIGKRGKVIGYLVGGNVIIGKKAKAGNILADKLVLKSKSEVWNIFARDITIEANVIVHGTIKYIDKLSADSTIKYIKNPEQTTELPSFSDLKHLNETNEE
;
A
#
# COMPACT_ATOMS: atom_id res chain seq x y z
N MET A 1 -13.40 49.03 20.23
CA MET A 1 -14.70 49.28 19.58
C MET A 1 -15.61 48.11 19.89
N ASN A 2 -16.69 48.39 20.64
CA ASN A 2 -17.57 47.52 21.41
C ASN A 2 -17.69 46.03 21.03
N ASP A 3 -17.31 45.20 22.00
CA ASP A 3 -17.74 43.82 22.22
C ASP A 3 -19.28 43.81 22.31
N LYS A 4 -19.97 43.50 21.20
CA LYS A 4 -21.43 43.33 21.19
C LYS A 4 -21.77 42.21 22.17
N GLU A 5 -22.63 42.50 23.16
CA GLU A 5 -23.04 41.62 24.25
C GLU A 5 -23.23 40.16 23.80
N LYS A 6 -22.45 39.25 24.38
CA LYS A 6 -22.70 37.81 24.29
C LYS A 6 -24.08 37.54 24.90
N LYS A 7 -25.06 37.13 24.09
CA LYS A 7 -26.38 36.73 24.62
C LYS A 7 -26.33 35.27 25.08
N ILE A 8 -26.65 35.04 26.35
CA ILE A 8 -26.83 33.69 26.87
C ILE A 8 -28.28 33.27 26.58
N LYS A 9 -28.44 32.08 26.01
CA LYS A 9 -29.74 31.46 25.73
C LYS A 9 -29.76 30.07 26.33
N THR A 10 -30.78 29.79 27.12
CA THR A 10 -30.96 28.51 27.79
C THR A 10 -32.20 27.83 27.21
N PHE A 11 -32.06 26.56 26.81
CA PHE A 11 -33.16 25.76 26.29
C PHE A 11 -33.07 24.32 26.82
N SER A 12 -34.19 23.61 26.86
CA SER A 12 -34.21 22.14 26.94
C SER A 12 -34.53 21.56 25.57
N VAL A 13 -35.72 21.91 25.05
CA VAL A 13 -36.20 21.54 23.73
C VAL A 13 -36.62 22.80 22.97
N VAL A 14 -36.26 22.87 21.69
CA VAL A 14 -36.72 23.89 20.74
C VAL A 14 -37.59 23.19 19.70
N ASP A 15 -38.85 23.61 19.60
CA ASP A 15 -39.73 23.18 18.51
C ASP A 15 -39.51 24.12 17.31
N GLY A 16 -38.95 23.58 16.22
CA GLY A 16 -38.60 24.32 15.01
C GLY A 16 -37.12 24.73 14.92
N ASP A 17 -36.82 25.56 13.93
CA ASP A 17 -35.45 25.96 13.59
C ASP A 17 -34.86 26.96 14.59
N LEU A 18 -33.53 26.92 14.73
CA LEU A 18 -32.77 27.82 15.56
C LEU A 18 -31.76 28.61 14.72
N ASP A 19 -32.01 29.90 14.57
CA ASP A 19 -31.13 30.86 13.91
C ASP A 19 -30.87 32.08 14.83
N PHE A 20 -29.63 32.56 14.85
CA PHE A 20 -29.21 33.69 15.66
C PHE A 20 -28.57 34.80 14.80
N LYS A 21 -29.05 36.03 15.01
CA LYS A 21 -28.52 37.22 14.32
C LYS A 21 -27.21 37.76 14.92
N HIS A 22 -26.82 37.27 16.09
CA HIS A 22 -25.68 37.76 16.88
C HIS A 22 -24.99 36.59 17.59
N LYS A 23 -23.77 36.82 18.09
CA LYS A 23 -23.04 35.83 18.88
C LYS A 23 -23.84 35.36 20.10
N VAL A 24 -23.93 34.03 20.29
CA VAL A 24 -24.73 33.41 21.36
C VAL A 24 -23.92 32.37 22.12
N ILE A 25 -24.17 32.30 23.44
CA ILE A 25 -23.82 31.16 24.27
C ILE A 25 -25.10 30.35 24.49
N LEU A 26 -25.10 29.10 24.06
CA LEU A 26 -26.20 28.15 24.20
C LEU A 26 -25.95 27.26 25.42
N ARG A 27 -26.92 27.20 26.33
CA ARG A 27 -26.89 26.34 27.52
C ARG A 27 -28.10 25.43 27.55
N ALA A 28 -27.93 24.25 28.12
CA ALA A 28 -29.03 23.36 28.42
C ALA A 28 -29.66 23.69 29.78
N GLU A 29 -30.99 23.70 29.89
CA GLU A 29 -31.70 23.85 31.18
C GLU A 29 -31.32 22.74 32.17
N ASN A 30 -31.12 21.52 31.66
CA ASN A 30 -30.68 20.36 32.43
C ASN A 30 -29.15 20.26 32.58
N GLY A 31 -28.40 21.23 32.04
CA GLY A 31 -26.94 21.26 32.03
C GLY A 31 -26.25 20.23 31.11
N LYS A 32 -27.00 19.42 30.36
CA LYS A 32 -26.45 18.30 29.56
C LYS A 32 -26.62 18.49 28.06
N LYS A 33 -27.84 18.77 27.60
CA LYS A 33 -28.19 18.71 26.17
C LYS A 33 -29.33 19.65 25.80
N VAL A 34 -29.22 20.28 24.63
CA VAL A 34 -30.30 20.96 23.93
C VAL A 34 -30.76 20.09 22.75
N ILE A 35 -32.07 19.90 22.61
CA ILE A 35 -32.69 19.19 21.48
C ILE A 35 -33.45 20.19 20.62
N ILE A 36 -33.17 20.24 19.33
CA ILE A 36 -33.78 21.11 18.35
C ILE A 36 -34.56 20.22 17.38
N LYS A 37 -35.89 20.33 17.34
CA LYS A 37 -36.75 19.54 16.43
C LYS A 37 -36.85 20.20 15.04
N GLY A 38 -35.73 20.69 14.56
CA GLY A 38 -35.57 21.44 13.32
C GLY A 38 -34.09 21.74 13.11
N ASP A 39 -33.80 22.69 12.24
CA ASP A 39 -32.44 22.97 11.81
C ASP A 39 -31.73 23.97 12.72
N LEU A 40 -30.41 23.82 12.87
CA LEU A 40 -29.55 24.82 13.51
C LEU A 40 -28.63 25.47 12.48
N SER A 41 -28.74 26.80 12.35
CA SER A 41 -27.85 27.61 11.50
C SER A 41 -26.88 28.42 12.36
N ALA A 42 -25.58 28.14 12.19
CA ALA A 42 -24.47 28.84 12.84
C ALA A 42 -23.77 29.81 11.88
N ASP A 43 -24.52 30.79 11.37
CA ASP A 43 -24.01 31.87 10.50
C ASP A 43 -23.34 33.01 11.30
N VAL A 44 -23.40 32.92 12.61
CA VAL A 44 -22.67 33.74 13.58
C VAL A 44 -21.93 32.82 14.55
N LYS A 45 -21.02 33.37 15.38
CA LYS A 45 -20.36 32.56 16.41
C LYS A 45 -21.37 32.05 17.44
N ILE A 46 -21.54 30.73 17.51
CA ILE A 46 -22.31 30.02 18.53
C ILE A 46 -21.34 29.20 19.39
N VAL A 47 -21.49 29.28 20.70
CA VAL A 47 -20.78 28.42 21.66
C VAL A 47 -21.83 27.68 22.49
N ALA A 48 -21.93 26.36 22.31
CA ALA A 48 -22.79 25.50 23.10
C ALA A 48 -21.99 24.88 24.25
N GLU A 49 -22.27 25.31 25.48
CA GLU A 49 -21.68 24.74 26.71
C GLU A 49 -22.36 23.42 27.12
N CYS A 50 -22.87 22.67 26.14
CA CYS A 50 -23.61 21.43 26.33
C CYS A 50 -23.57 20.58 25.05
N SER A 51 -24.18 19.39 25.08
CA SER A 51 -24.42 18.62 23.85
C SER A 51 -25.56 19.24 23.04
N VAL A 52 -25.55 19.04 21.73
CA VAL A 52 -26.58 19.52 20.81
C VAL A 52 -27.10 18.36 19.96
N GLU A 53 -28.42 18.23 19.89
CA GLU A 53 -29.10 17.41 18.88
C GLU A 53 -30.00 18.30 18.04
N ALA A 54 -29.92 18.15 16.72
CA ALA A 54 -30.75 18.87 15.76
C ALA A 54 -31.15 17.94 14.61
N GLU A 55 -32.09 18.37 13.77
CA GLU A 55 -32.38 17.68 12.51
C GLU A 55 -31.18 17.84 11.57
N ASP A 56 -30.92 19.05 11.09
CA ASP A 56 -29.68 19.37 10.39
C ASP A 56 -28.91 20.51 11.06
N VAL A 57 -27.59 20.56 10.81
CA VAL A 57 -26.70 21.62 11.30
C VAL A 57 -25.91 22.21 10.14
N SER A 58 -26.03 23.51 9.94
CA SER A 58 -25.27 24.27 8.95
C SER A 58 -24.36 25.28 9.64
N VAL A 59 -23.05 25.22 9.35
CA VAL A 59 -22.03 26.07 9.98
C VAL A 59 -21.41 27.02 8.95
N GLY A 60 -22.02 28.19 8.79
CA GLY A 60 -21.56 29.24 7.89
C GLY A 60 -20.45 30.13 8.47
N ALA A 61 -20.30 30.18 9.80
CA ALA A 61 -19.28 30.99 10.47
C ALA A 61 -18.44 30.20 11.49
N TYR A 62 -18.94 30.02 12.72
CA TYR A 62 -18.19 29.34 13.78
C TYR A 62 -19.15 28.70 14.77
N PHE A 63 -19.02 27.38 14.97
CA PHE A 63 -19.82 26.66 15.96
C PHE A 63 -18.89 25.83 16.85
N GLU A 64 -18.99 26.05 18.15
CA GLU A 64 -18.24 25.33 19.18
C GLU A 64 -19.22 24.58 20.08
N VAL A 65 -18.96 23.30 20.32
CA VAL A 65 -19.81 22.41 21.13
C VAL A 65 -18.94 21.70 22.16
N VAL A 66 -19.14 22.04 23.43
CA VAL A 66 -18.46 21.38 24.56
C VAL A 66 -18.91 19.93 24.70
N GLY A 67 -20.19 19.64 24.44
CA GLY A 67 -20.71 18.28 24.48
C GLY A 67 -20.53 17.52 23.17
N ALA A 68 -21.38 16.51 22.97
CA ALA A 68 -21.48 15.81 21.69
C ALA A 68 -22.41 16.57 20.72
N LEU A 69 -22.17 16.41 19.43
CA LEU A 69 -23.04 16.90 18.37
C LEU A 69 -23.71 15.73 17.64
N ILE A 70 -25.03 15.74 17.58
CA ILE A 70 -25.82 14.72 16.87
C ILE A 70 -26.75 15.45 15.90
N ALA A 71 -26.68 15.11 14.62
CA ALA A 71 -27.64 15.60 13.63
C ALA A 71 -27.76 14.63 12.46
N ASN A 72 -28.83 14.70 11.68
CA ASN A 72 -28.96 13.94 10.45
C ASN A 72 -27.92 14.42 9.42
N ASN A 73 -27.92 15.69 9.02
CA ASN A 73 -26.88 16.27 8.16
C ASN A 73 -26.07 17.34 8.90
N ILE A 74 -24.75 17.30 8.76
CA ILE A 74 -23.83 18.31 9.30
C ILE A 74 -23.04 18.91 8.14
N ASN A 75 -23.29 20.17 7.83
CA ASN A 75 -22.63 20.93 6.76
C ASN A 75 -21.69 21.98 7.36
N VAL A 76 -20.39 21.73 7.30
CA VAL A 76 -19.36 22.63 7.82
C VAL A 76 -18.80 23.48 6.69
N GLY A 77 -19.37 24.67 6.49
CA GLY A 77 -18.89 25.64 5.51
C GLY A 77 -17.67 26.43 5.99
N ALA A 78 -17.58 26.72 7.29
CA ALA A 78 -16.51 27.52 7.87
C ALA A 78 -15.73 26.80 8.98
N HIS A 79 -16.18 26.82 10.24
CA HIS A 79 -15.45 26.18 11.34
C HIS A 79 -16.38 25.55 12.38
N LEU A 80 -16.25 24.25 12.59
CA LEU A 80 -16.92 23.47 13.62
C LEU A 80 -15.88 22.88 14.57
N ASP A 81 -16.02 23.16 15.86
CA ASP A 81 -15.20 22.60 16.94
C ASP A 81 -16.12 21.84 17.90
N VAL A 82 -15.86 20.56 18.13
CA VAL A 82 -16.64 19.72 19.04
C VAL A 82 -15.69 18.99 19.97
N GLU A 83 -15.75 19.27 21.28
CA GLU A 83 -14.82 18.67 22.26
C GLU A 83 -15.03 17.16 22.40
N ASN A 84 -16.24 16.66 22.14
CA ASN A 84 -16.58 15.24 22.19
C ASN A 84 -16.92 14.67 20.80
N ASN A 85 -17.80 13.66 20.76
CA ASN A 85 -18.13 12.91 19.56
C ASN A 85 -19.09 13.68 18.65
N ILE A 86 -18.95 13.44 17.35
CA ILE A 86 -19.86 13.88 16.31
C ILE A 86 -20.52 12.66 15.70
N GLN A 87 -21.85 12.66 15.65
CA GLN A 87 -22.63 11.62 15.00
C GLN A 87 -23.60 12.22 13.99
N GLY A 88 -23.65 11.63 12.79
CA GLY A 88 -24.74 11.94 11.88
C GLY A 88 -25.01 10.91 10.80
N ASN A 89 -25.89 11.23 9.87
CA ASN A 89 -26.11 10.40 8.68
C ASN A 89 -25.14 10.81 7.57
N LYS A 90 -25.01 12.12 7.33
CA LYS A 90 -24.05 12.69 6.38
C LYS A 90 -23.29 13.85 7.01
N ILE A 91 -21.99 13.87 6.80
CA ILE A 91 -21.12 14.97 7.25
C ILE A 91 -20.37 15.50 6.04
N TYR A 92 -20.55 16.78 5.73
CA TYR A 92 -19.88 17.51 4.66
C TYR A 92 -18.97 18.57 5.26
N VAL A 93 -17.68 18.50 4.96
CA VAL A 93 -16.68 19.43 5.49
C VAL A 93 -16.08 20.21 4.34
N GLY A 94 -16.60 21.42 4.08
CA GLY A 94 -16.00 22.39 3.15
C GLY A 94 -14.98 23.31 3.82
N GLY A 95 -15.20 23.63 5.10
CA GLY A 95 -14.31 24.43 5.93
C GLY A 95 -13.40 23.57 6.81
N VAL A 96 -13.44 23.79 8.12
CA VAL A 96 -12.66 23.06 9.12
C VAL A 96 -13.58 22.42 10.15
N LEU A 97 -13.43 21.12 10.36
CA LEU A 97 -14.04 20.38 11.45
C LEU A 97 -12.92 19.86 12.36
N ASP A 98 -12.93 20.25 13.64
CA ASP A 98 -12.09 19.68 14.69
C ASP A 98 -12.96 18.94 15.70
N SER A 99 -12.62 17.69 15.99
CA SER A 99 -13.31 16.86 16.97
C SER A 99 -12.32 16.33 17.99
N GLY A 100 -12.56 16.65 19.26
CA GLY A 100 -11.85 16.06 20.40
C GLY A 100 -12.24 14.59 20.65
N GLY A 101 -13.32 14.11 20.02
CA GLY A 101 -13.79 12.73 20.09
C GLY A 101 -13.76 11.99 18.76
N SER A 102 -14.68 11.03 18.62
CA SER A 102 -14.85 10.24 17.40
C SER A 102 -15.87 10.88 16.45
N ILE A 103 -15.71 10.63 15.14
CA ILE A 103 -16.67 11.05 14.12
C ILE A 103 -17.29 9.80 13.49
N THR A 104 -18.62 9.67 13.60
CA THR A 104 -19.36 8.54 13.04
C THR A 104 -20.48 9.02 12.13
N ALA A 105 -20.52 8.50 10.90
CA ALA A 105 -21.63 8.76 10.01
C ALA A 105 -21.96 7.61 9.06
N LYS A 106 -22.98 7.74 8.21
CA LYS A 106 -23.13 6.83 7.07
C LYS A 106 -22.21 7.22 5.92
N LYS A 107 -22.06 8.53 5.68
CA LYS A 107 -21.16 9.11 4.68
C LYS A 107 -20.43 10.31 5.24
N ILE A 108 -19.15 10.42 4.92
CA ILE A 108 -18.30 11.57 5.27
C ILE A 108 -17.64 12.06 3.97
N ASP A 109 -17.79 13.34 3.67
CA ASP A 109 -17.18 14.01 2.53
C ASP A 109 -16.36 15.20 3.04
N VAL A 110 -15.05 15.18 2.76
CA VAL A 110 -14.10 16.17 3.23
C VAL A 110 -13.45 16.88 2.04
N GLY A 111 -14.01 18.04 1.67
CA GLY A 111 -13.39 18.96 0.73
C GLY A 111 -12.39 19.94 1.38
N GLY A 112 -12.62 20.28 2.64
CA GLY A 112 -11.79 21.16 3.47
C GLY A 112 -10.84 20.37 4.37
N LYS A 113 -10.94 20.59 5.69
CA LYS A 113 -10.08 19.91 6.69
C LYS A 113 -10.92 19.28 7.80
N CYS A 114 -10.72 17.98 8.03
CA CYS A 114 -11.35 17.22 9.10
C CYS A 114 -10.27 16.62 10.02
N LEU A 115 -10.33 16.97 11.31
CA LEU A 115 -9.44 16.49 12.36
C LEU A 115 -10.25 15.75 13.42
N ALA A 116 -9.76 14.58 13.84
CA ALA A 116 -10.31 13.84 14.97
C ALA A 116 -9.20 13.34 15.90
N GLN A 117 -9.35 13.56 17.21
CA GLN A 117 -8.45 13.00 18.21
C GLN A 117 -8.71 11.52 18.49
N SER A 118 -9.86 11.00 18.06
CA SER A 118 -10.22 9.57 18.13
C SER A 118 -10.63 9.06 16.74
N ASP A 119 -11.35 7.93 16.69
CA ASP A 119 -11.69 7.22 15.47
C ASP A 119 -12.59 8.02 14.51
N ILE A 120 -12.44 7.75 13.21
CA ILE A 120 -13.38 8.17 12.17
C ILE A 120 -13.95 6.92 11.51
N SER A 121 -15.28 6.81 11.53
CA SER A 121 -15.99 5.65 10.98
C SER A 121 -17.15 6.05 10.08
N ALA A 122 -17.27 5.42 8.92
CA ALA A 122 -18.44 5.55 8.06
C ALA A 122 -19.07 4.18 7.76
N GLU A 123 -20.41 4.11 7.76
CA GLU A 123 -21.12 2.87 7.40
C GLU A 123 -21.04 2.54 5.90
N LYS A 124 -20.81 3.54 5.04
CA LYS A 124 -20.78 3.36 3.58
C LYS A 124 -19.48 3.81 2.93
N MET A 125 -19.13 5.07 3.12
CA MET A 125 -18.03 5.67 2.35
C MET A 125 -17.44 6.90 3.05
N ILE A 126 -16.14 7.09 2.87
CA ILE A 126 -15.42 8.32 3.17
C ILE A 126 -14.80 8.83 1.86
N ASP A 127 -15.06 10.09 1.50
CA ASP A 127 -14.42 10.77 0.36
C ASP A 127 -13.56 11.92 0.90
N VAL A 128 -12.30 11.96 0.50
CA VAL A 128 -11.31 12.94 0.96
C VAL A 128 -10.74 13.68 -0.25
N GLY A 129 -11.38 14.79 -0.62
CA GLY A 129 -10.83 15.75 -1.58
C GLY A 129 -9.80 16.71 -0.96
N GLY A 130 -9.97 17.05 0.32
CA GLY A 130 -9.12 17.95 1.09
C GLY A 130 -8.15 17.22 2.03
N VAL A 131 -8.26 17.47 3.33
CA VAL A 131 -7.40 16.88 4.36
C VAL A 131 -8.23 16.18 5.44
N LEU A 132 -8.00 14.89 5.64
CA LEU A 132 -8.54 14.13 6.76
C LEU A 132 -7.38 13.63 7.63
N SER A 133 -7.43 13.90 8.93
CA SER A 133 -6.45 13.36 9.88
C SER A 133 -7.14 12.85 11.14
N THR A 134 -6.89 11.59 11.48
CA THR A 134 -7.34 10.98 12.74
C THR A 134 -6.13 10.43 13.51
N LYS A 135 -6.12 10.63 14.83
CA LYS A 135 -5.18 9.96 15.74
C LYS A 135 -5.59 8.53 16.07
N GLY A 136 -6.83 8.15 15.76
CA GLY A 136 -7.38 6.82 15.96
C GLY A 136 -7.44 6.01 14.66
N LYS A 137 -8.40 5.10 14.65
CA LYS A 137 -8.70 4.21 13.54
C LYS A 137 -9.60 4.90 12.51
N LEU A 138 -9.30 4.65 11.24
CA LEU A 138 -10.14 4.99 10.10
C LEU A 138 -10.82 3.72 9.57
N SER A 139 -12.16 3.70 9.56
CA SER A 139 -12.95 2.52 9.21
C SER A 139 -14.13 2.87 8.29
N SER A 140 -14.24 2.14 7.18
CA SER A 140 -15.34 2.28 6.21
C SER A 140 -15.31 1.07 5.27
N PRO A 141 -16.42 0.67 4.63
CA PRO A 141 -16.36 -0.27 3.51
C PRO A 141 -15.47 0.26 2.38
N LYS A 142 -15.59 1.56 2.05
CA LYS A 142 -14.87 2.21 0.96
C LYS A 142 -14.28 3.57 1.39
N ILE A 143 -13.08 3.88 0.90
CA ILE A 143 -12.50 5.22 0.96
C ILE A 143 -11.91 5.63 -0.39
N GLU A 144 -12.15 6.89 -0.76
CA GLU A 144 -11.48 7.56 -1.88
C GLU A 144 -10.65 8.73 -1.33
N VAL A 145 -9.37 8.78 -1.70
CA VAL A 145 -8.44 9.81 -1.25
C VAL A 145 -7.88 10.55 -2.47
N GLY A 146 -8.52 11.66 -2.83
CA GLY A 146 -8.02 12.61 -3.82
C GLY A 146 -7.00 13.60 -3.23
N GLY A 147 -7.18 14.00 -1.98
CA GLY A 147 -6.33 14.92 -1.23
C GLY A 147 -5.30 14.21 -0.35
N SER A 148 -5.31 14.52 0.96
CA SER A 148 -4.40 13.93 1.95
C SER A 148 -5.17 13.29 3.10
N CYS A 149 -4.85 12.03 3.39
CA CYS A 149 -5.42 11.28 4.50
C CYS A 149 -4.32 10.74 5.40
N GLU A 150 -4.43 11.00 6.71
CA GLU A 150 -3.55 10.41 7.73
C GLU A 150 -4.38 9.71 8.81
N ALA A 151 -4.02 8.48 9.14
CA ALA A 151 -4.68 7.71 10.20
C ALA A 151 -3.64 6.91 10.99
N ASN A 152 -3.93 6.64 12.26
CA ASN A 152 -3.09 5.74 13.03
C ASN A 152 -3.28 4.29 12.54
N GLU A 153 -4.53 3.86 12.40
CA GLU A 153 -4.89 2.52 11.95
C GLU A 153 -5.92 2.58 10.81
N VAL A 154 -5.83 1.64 9.88
CA VAL A 154 -6.79 1.55 8.75
C VAL A 154 -7.30 0.12 8.63
N ASN A 155 -8.63 -0.02 8.62
CA ASN A 155 -9.33 -1.27 8.31
C ASN A 155 -10.49 -0.97 7.37
N ILE A 156 -10.26 -1.16 6.08
CA ILE A 156 -11.18 -0.74 5.00
C ILE A 156 -11.17 -1.82 3.92
N SER A 157 -12.32 -2.12 3.31
CA SER A 157 -12.33 -3.16 2.26
C SER A 157 -11.74 -2.63 0.95
N GLU A 158 -12.22 -1.49 0.47
CA GLU A 158 -11.82 -0.89 -0.81
C GLU A 158 -11.17 0.49 -0.59
N ILE A 159 -9.95 0.66 -1.11
CA ILE A 159 -9.19 1.91 -1.00
C ILE A 159 -8.73 2.37 -2.38
N GLU A 160 -9.09 3.58 -2.77
CA GLU A 160 -8.53 4.26 -3.93
C GLU A 160 -7.77 5.52 -3.50
N VAL A 161 -6.50 5.64 -3.88
CA VAL A 161 -5.65 6.79 -3.53
C VAL A 161 -5.13 7.45 -4.79
N GLY A 162 -5.71 8.58 -5.16
CA GLY A 162 -5.17 9.49 -6.16
C GLY A 162 -4.18 10.50 -5.58
N GLY A 163 -4.39 10.90 -4.31
CA GLY A 163 -3.53 11.83 -3.57
C GLY A 163 -2.50 11.13 -2.68
N SER A 164 -2.60 11.32 -1.36
CA SER A 164 -1.67 10.75 -0.38
C SER A 164 -2.39 10.11 0.80
N LEU A 165 -2.06 8.85 1.11
CA LEU A 165 -2.48 8.14 2.31
C LEU A 165 -1.26 7.79 3.17
N ARG A 166 -1.30 8.14 4.47
CA ARG A 166 -0.29 7.75 5.45
C ARG A 166 -0.92 7.01 6.62
N VAL A 167 -0.37 5.84 6.95
CA VAL A 167 -0.80 5.00 8.08
C VAL A 167 0.36 4.76 9.04
N TYR A 168 0.15 5.00 10.33
CA TYR A 168 1.23 4.97 11.33
C TYR A 168 1.38 3.63 12.06
N SER A 169 0.37 2.77 12.04
CA SER A 169 0.34 1.49 12.76
C SER A 169 -0.25 0.38 11.88
N SER A 170 -1.34 -0.26 12.30
CA SER A 170 -1.96 -1.39 11.62
C SER A 170 -2.64 -0.96 10.32
N PHE A 171 -2.45 -1.75 9.26
CA PHE A 171 -3.11 -1.53 7.98
C PHE A 171 -3.55 -2.85 7.34
N SER A 172 -4.87 -3.05 7.28
CA SER A 172 -5.49 -4.13 6.52
C SER A 172 -6.51 -3.59 5.52
N ALA A 173 -6.47 -4.10 4.29
CA ALA A 173 -7.54 -3.92 3.32
C ALA A 173 -7.81 -5.19 2.52
N LYS A 174 -8.82 -5.18 1.65
CA LYS A 174 -8.97 -6.22 0.63
C LYS A 174 -8.34 -5.74 -0.66
N ASP A 175 -8.88 -4.66 -1.21
CA ASP A 175 -8.52 -4.18 -2.53
C ASP A 175 -8.00 -2.74 -2.44
N ILE A 176 -6.79 -2.52 -2.96
CA ILE A 176 -6.13 -1.21 -2.92
C ILE A 176 -5.66 -0.82 -4.32
N LYS A 177 -6.06 0.37 -4.77
CA LYS A 177 -5.55 1.02 -5.99
C LYS A 177 -4.83 2.31 -5.65
N ILE A 178 -3.54 2.38 -5.96
CA ILE A 178 -2.69 3.53 -5.65
C ILE A 178 -2.22 4.19 -6.94
N GLY A 179 -2.89 5.27 -7.35
CA GLY A 179 -2.41 6.17 -8.40
C GLY A 179 -1.43 7.23 -7.87
N GLY A 180 -1.63 7.67 -6.62
CA GLY A 180 -0.81 8.66 -5.94
C GLY A 180 0.26 8.03 -5.05
N LYS A 181 0.17 8.28 -3.75
CA LYS A 181 1.16 7.83 -2.75
C LYS A 181 0.51 7.16 -1.56
N LEU A 182 1.02 5.99 -1.20
CA LEU A 182 0.73 5.32 0.07
C LEU A 182 2.02 5.11 0.86
N VAL A 183 2.01 5.48 2.14
CA VAL A 183 3.09 5.18 3.09
C VAL A 183 2.50 4.52 4.33
N THR A 184 3.02 3.36 4.73
CA THR A 184 2.66 2.74 6.01
C THR A 184 3.88 2.37 6.83
N LYS A 185 3.82 2.65 8.12
CA LYS A 185 4.87 2.31 9.10
C LYS A 185 4.78 0.89 9.62
N GLY A 186 3.61 0.27 9.53
CA GLY A 186 3.40 -1.13 9.89
C GLY A 186 3.43 -2.07 8.70
N SER A 187 3.10 -3.33 8.96
CA SER A 187 2.84 -4.31 7.91
C SER A 187 1.49 -4.04 7.23
N LEU A 188 1.38 -4.44 5.97
CA LEU A 188 0.19 -4.32 5.15
C LEU A 188 -0.33 -5.72 4.78
N ARG A 189 -1.60 -5.99 5.10
CA ARG A 189 -2.31 -7.20 4.68
C ARG A 189 -3.40 -6.85 3.67
N ILE A 190 -3.37 -7.49 2.50
CA ILE A 190 -4.27 -7.24 1.37
C ILE A 190 -4.79 -8.53 0.75
N SER A 191 -5.82 -8.44 -0.08
CA SER A 191 -6.12 -9.46 -1.09
C SER A 191 -5.43 -9.07 -2.40
N GLU A 192 -5.70 -7.87 -2.91
CA GLU A 192 -5.19 -7.35 -4.17
C GLU A 192 -4.61 -5.93 -4.01
N LEU A 193 -3.49 -5.66 -4.66
CA LEU A 193 -2.84 -4.35 -4.67
C LEU A 193 -2.39 -3.96 -6.08
N GLU A 194 -2.95 -2.87 -6.60
CA GLU A 194 -2.52 -2.24 -7.85
C GLU A 194 -1.74 -0.95 -7.56
N VAL A 195 -0.47 -0.92 -7.98
CA VAL A 195 0.44 0.22 -7.76
C VAL A 195 0.71 0.92 -9.08
N GLY A 196 -0.03 1.99 -9.35
CA GLY A 196 0.28 2.94 -10.45
C GLY A 196 1.30 4.01 -10.04
N GLY A 197 1.23 4.47 -8.79
CA GLY A 197 2.08 5.51 -8.21
C GLY A 197 3.21 4.96 -7.33
N LEU A 198 3.26 5.39 -6.07
CA LEU A 198 4.26 4.97 -5.07
C LEU A 198 3.58 4.31 -3.86
N VAL A 199 4.05 3.10 -3.52
CA VAL A 199 3.76 2.45 -2.24
C VAL A 199 5.07 2.23 -1.49
N ASP A 200 5.13 2.68 -0.24
CA ASP A 200 6.26 2.49 0.67
C ASP A 200 5.74 1.88 1.99
N VAL A 201 5.99 0.60 2.20
CA VAL A 201 5.61 -0.13 3.43
C VAL A 201 6.88 -0.50 4.19
N ASP A 202 7.00 0.01 5.42
CA ASP A 202 8.18 -0.22 6.26
C ASP A 202 8.22 -1.67 6.81
N GLY A 203 7.05 -2.30 7.00
CA GLY A 203 6.93 -3.68 7.49
C GLY A 203 6.87 -4.74 6.38
N ASP A 204 6.14 -5.83 6.65
CA ASP A 204 5.84 -6.88 5.68
C ASP A 204 4.65 -6.49 4.81
N LEU A 205 4.62 -7.00 3.57
CA LEU A 205 3.46 -6.93 2.69
C LEU A 205 3.00 -8.35 2.38
N THR A 206 1.79 -8.69 2.81
CA THR A 206 1.20 -10.04 2.67
C THR A 206 -0.16 -9.98 1.98
N GLY A 207 -0.45 -10.93 1.09
CA GLY A 207 -1.74 -10.98 0.42
C GLY A 207 -1.84 -12.04 -0.67
N SER A 208 -2.73 -11.86 -1.64
CA SER A 208 -2.95 -12.84 -2.71
C SER A 208 -2.29 -12.41 -4.02
N THR A 209 -2.48 -11.17 -4.47
CA THR A 209 -1.90 -10.64 -5.72
C THR A 209 -1.35 -9.22 -5.57
N VAL A 210 -0.32 -8.90 -6.35
CA VAL A 210 0.17 -7.52 -6.49
C VAL A 210 0.62 -7.24 -7.92
N GLU A 211 0.16 -6.11 -8.44
CA GLU A 211 0.54 -5.55 -9.73
C GLU A 211 1.28 -4.23 -9.54
N VAL A 212 2.53 -4.16 -9.99
CA VAL A 212 3.39 -2.99 -9.82
C VAL A 212 3.66 -2.34 -11.17
N GLY A 213 2.84 -1.36 -11.54
CA GLY A 213 3.10 -0.47 -12.69
C GLY A 213 4.06 0.69 -12.34
N GLY A 214 3.95 1.22 -11.12
CA GLY A 214 4.74 2.31 -10.57
C GLY A 214 5.94 1.82 -9.74
N THR A 215 6.01 2.23 -8.47
CA THR A 215 7.06 1.82 -7.54
C THR A 215 6.48 1.23 -6.25
N LEU A 216 6.88 0.01 -5.92
CA LEU A 216 6.61 -0.64 -4.64
C LEU A 216 7.92 -0.84 -3.87
N LYS A 217 7.95 -0.35 -2.64
CA LYS A 217 9.02 -0.61 -1.67
C LYS A 217 8.46 -1.32 -0.44
N VAL A 218 9.17 -2.36 0.00
CA VAL A 218 8.83 -3.14 1.19
C VAL A 218 10.08 -3.26 2.07
N GLY A 219 9.98 -2.85 3.33
CA GLY A 219 11.07 -2.80 4.29
C GLY A 219 11.44 -4.15 4.89
N ASN A 220 10.50 -5.11 4.91
CA ASN A 220 10.74 -6.51 5.29
C ASN A 220 10.48 -7.45 4.11
N ASN A 221 9.52 -8.38 4.22
CA ASN A 221 9.21 -9.40 3.20
C ASN A 221 7.96 -9.06 2.41
N LEU A 222 7.94 -9.52 1.16
CA LEU A 222 6.76 -9.54 0.28
C LEU A 222 6.31 -10.98 0.09
N THR A 223 5.09 -11.32 0.48
CA THR A 223 4.55 -12.69 0.35
C THR A 223 3.16 -12.65 -0.26
N MET A 224 3.03 -13.17 -1.48
CA MET A 224 1.76 -13.31 -2.18
C MET A 224 1.40 -14.77 -2.36
N GLU A 225 0.14 -15.14 -2.15
CA GLU A 225 -0.33 -16.51 -2.34
C GLU A 225 -0.34 -16.90 -3.83
N ASN A 226 -0.66 -15.95 -4.72
CA ASN A 226 -0.83 -16.21 -6.15
C ASN A 226 0.26 -15.53 -6.98
N SER A 227 0.12 -14.26 -7.32
CA SER A 227 0.98 -13.61 -8.33
C SER A 227 1.64 -12.32 -7.84
N ILE A 228 2.84 -12.08 -8.36
CA ILE A 228 3.56 -10.81 -8.27
C ILE A 228 3.94 -10.41 -9.69
N GLU A 229 3.34 -9.33 -10.19
CA GLU A 229 3.62 -8.79 -11.51
C GLU A 229 4.32 -7.44 -11.39
N VAL A 230 5.48 -7.30 -12.02
CA VAL A 230 6.32 -6.10 -11.93
C VAL A 230 6.56 -5.52 -13.32
N GLY A 231 5.73 -4.57 -13.73
CA GLY A 231 5.95 -3.73 -14.92
C GLY A 231 6.89 -2.55 -14.64
N GLY A 232 6.81 -1.99 -13.43
CA GLY A 232 7.59 -0.85 -12.96
C GLY A 232 8.80 -1.26 -12.11
N LYS A 233 8.83 -0.81 -10.85
CA LYS A 233 9.96 -1.03 -9.93
C LYS A 233 9.53 -1.64 -8.60
N LEU A 234 10.06 -2.82 -8.31
CA LEU A 234 9.93 -3.49 -7.02
C LEU A 234 11.27 -3.45 -6.26
N LYS A 235 11.25 -2.97 -5.01
CA LYS A 235 12.39 -3.04 -4.09
C LYS A 235 11.94 -3.59 -2.75
N VAL A 236 12.38 -4.80 -2.44
CA VAL A 236 12.18 -5.45 -1.15
C VAL A 236 13.53 -5.57 -0.45
N VAL A 237 13.59 -5.35 0.86
CA VAL A 237 14.83 -5.53 1.63
C VAL A 237 15.03 -7.01 1.93
N GLY A 238 13.99 -7.68 2.42
CA GLY A 238 13.97 -9.11 2.71
C GLY A 238 13.61 -9.94 1.48
N ASP A 239 12.81 -10.97 1.70
CA ASP A 239 12.51 -12.00 0.72
C ASP A 239 11.20 -11.71 -0.02
N VAL A 240 11.13 -12.18 -1.26
CA VAL A 240 9.94 -12.15 -2.11
C VAL A 240 9.49 -13.58 -2.36
N VAL A 241 8.25 -13.89 -1.97
CA VAL A 241 7.64 -15.21 -2.12
C VAL A 241 6.32 -15.08 -2.86
N GLY A 242 6.10 -15.90 -3.88
CA GLY A 242 4.88 -15.95 -4.70
C GLY A 242 4.63 -17.35 -5.26
N ASP A 243 3.46 -17.63 -5.82
CA ASP A 243 3.29 -18.82 -6.68
C ASP A 243 3.83 -18.54 -8.09
N ASN A 244 3.48 -17.39 -8.67
CA ASN A 244 4.00 -16.89 -9.93
C ASN A 244 4.64 -15.50 -9.78
N ILE A 245 5.84 -15.32 -10.31
CA ILE A 245 6.52 -14.01 -10.33
C ILE A 245 6.86 -13.65 -11.78
N GLU A 246 6.26 -12.57 -12.29
CA GLU A 246 6.58 -12.00 -13.59
C GLU A 246 7.25 -10.63 -13.43
N VAL A 247 8.41 -10.46 -14.07
CA VAL A 247 9.15 -9.18 -14.04
C VAL A 247 9.40 -8.69 -15.45
N GLY A 248 8.58 -7.74 -15.91
CA GLY A 248 8.81 -6.95 -17.12
C GLY A 248 9.74 -5.74 -16.88
N GLY A 249 9.67 -5.15 -15.68
CA GLY A 249 10.43 -3.98 -15.25
C GLY A 249 11.71 -4.34 -14.48
N VAL A 250 11.85 -3.79 -13.26
CA VAL A 250 13.02 -4.01 -12.39
C VAL A 250 12.61 -4.48 -11.01
N ALA A 251 13.13 -5.63 -10.58
CA ALA A 251 12.91 -6.18 -9.25
C ALA A 251 14.25 -6.36 -8.49
N LYS A 252 14.30 -5.96 -7.22
CA LYS A 252 15.42 -6.20 -6.31
C LYS A 252 14.91 -6.69 -4.96
N ALA A 253 15.49 -7.77 -4.46
CA ALA A 253 15.23 -8.33 -3.14
C ALA A 253 16.49 -8.98 -2.55
N ASN A 254 16.43 -9.47 -1.32
CA ASN A 254 17.41 -10.43 -0.84
C ASN A 254 17.27 -11.74 -1.62
N LYS A 255 16.09 -12.37 -1.58
CA LYS A 255 15.78 -13.63 -2.26
C LYS A 255 14.45 -13.53 -3.02
N PHE A 256 14.31 -14.32 -4.08
CA PHE A 256 13.03 -14.59 -4.71
C PHE A 256 12.76 -16.09 -4.70
N GLU A 257 11.55 -16.49 -4.33
CA GLU A 257 11.10 -17.88 -4.38
C GLU A 257 9.69 -17.98 -4.96
N ALA A 258 9.52 -18.82 -5.98
CA ALA A 258 8.20 -19.12 -6.51
C ALA A 258 8.11 -20.49 -7.17
N ARG A 259 6.90 -20.89 -7.57
CA ARG A 259 6.71 -22.08 -8.42
C ARG A 259 7.17 -21.76 -9.85
N ILE A 260 6.76 -20.60 -10.37
CA ILE A 260 7.13 -20.11 -11.70
C ILE A 260 7.74 -18.71 -11.58
N ILE A 261 8.87 -18.48 -12.28
CA ILE A 261 9.49 -17.17 -12.42
C ILE A 261 9.74 -16.87 -13.90
N GLU A 262 9.14 -15.79 -14.40
CA GLU A 262 9.35 -15.28 -15.76
C GLU A 262 9.96 -13.87 -15.74
N ILE A 263 11.10 -13.68 -16.41
CA ILE A 263 11.85 -12.43 -16.40
C ILE A 263 11.97 -11.87 -17.82
N GLY A 264 11.17 -10.87 -18.15
CA GLY A 264 11.35 -10.04 -19.34
C GLY A 264 12.35 -8.90 -19.13
N GLY A 265 12.40 -8.35 -17.91
CA GLY A 265 13.21 -7.19 -17.52
C GLY A 265 14.48 -7.57 -16.75
N LYS A 266 14.66 -6.95 -15.58
CA LYS A 266 15.86 -7.13 -14.75
C LYS A 266 15.49 -7.54 -13.33
N ILE A 267 16.13 -8.59 -12.83
CA ILE A 267 16.05 -9.02 -11.44
C ILE A 267 17.44 -9.06 -10.81
N LYS A 268 17.54 -8.63 -9.55
CA LYS A 268 18.77 -8.74 -8.73
C LYS A 268 18.45 -9.29 -7.35
N ALA A 269 19.15 -10.36 -6.97
CA ALA A 269 19.03 -10.99 -5.65
C ALA A 269 20.41 -11.40 -5.13
N SER A 270 20.68 -11.14 -3.84
CA SER A 270 21.92 -11.55 -3.15
C SER A 270 21.80 -12.95 -2.53
N GLY A 271 20.62 -13.27 -2.00
CA GLY A 271 20.26 -14.53 -1.36
C GLY A 271 19.81 -15.63 -2.32
N GLY A 272 19.75 -15.37 -3.63
CA GLY A 272 19.40 -16.33 -4.67
C GLY A 272 17.98 -16.17 -5.21
N ILE A 273 17.70 -16.91 -6.29
CA ILE A 273 16.44 -16.87 -7.02
C ILE A 273 16.04 -18.32 -7.30
N PHE A 274 14.89 -18.74 -6.75
CA PHE A 274 14.48 -20.13 -6.67
C PHE A 274 13.14 -20.32 -7.38
N ALA A 275 13.12 -21.14 -8.43
CA ALA A 275 11.87 -21.54 -9.10
C ALA A 275 11.68 -23.06 -8.99
N LYS A 276 10.54 -23.49 -8.45
CA LYS A 276 10.26 -24.93 -8.24
C LYS A 276 10.02 -25.67 -9.55
N GLU A 277 9.28 -25.09 -10.49
CA GLU A 277 8.88 -25.75 -11.74
C GLU A 277 9.55 -25.16 -12.97
N LEU A 278 9.45 -23.84 -13.15
CA LEU A 278 9.94 -23.14 -14.34
C LEU A 278 10.63 -21.84 -13.97
N PHE A 279 11.86 -21.71 -14.45
CA PHE A 279 12.57 -20.44 -14.53
C PHE A 279 12.78 -20.06 -15.99
N LYS A 280 12.27 -18.89 -16.41
CA LYS A 280 12.43 -18.41 -17.79
C LYS A 280 12.94 -16.99 -17.81
N ILE A 281 14.06 -16.77 -18.50
CA ILE A 281 14.48 -15.43 -18.91
C ILE A 281 14.05 -15.22 -20.36
N GLY A 282 13.27 -14.17 -20.58
CA GLY A 282 12.88 -13.69 -21.92
C GLY A 282 14.05 -13.14 -22.72
N LYS A 283 13.77 -12.67 -23.93
CA LYS A 283 14.78 -12.08 -24.82
C LYS A 283 15.39 -10.85 -24.15
N ARG A 284 16.72 -10.79 -24.04
CA ARG A 284 17.49 -9.71 -23.38
C ARG A 284 17.21 -9.50 -21.88
N GLY A 285 16.47 -10.39 -21.23
CA GLY A 285 16.27 -10.31 -19.78
C GLY A 285 17.60 -10.46 -19.03
N LYS A 286 17.68 -9.89 -17.82
CA LYS A 286 18.91 -9.87 -17.02
C LYS A 286 18.66 -10.32 -15.59
N VAL A 287 19.32 -11.41 -15.21
CA VAL A 287 19.34 -11.94 -13.84
C VAL A 287 20.73 -11.71 -13.24
N ILE A 288 20.78 -11.07 -12.07
CA ILE A 288 21.99 -10.92 -11.27
C ILE A 288 21.78 -11.64 -9.93
N GLY A 289 22.54 -12.71 -9.71
CA GLY A 289 22.42 -13.57 -8.54
C GLY A 289 22.58 -15.04 -8.92
N TYR A 290 22.51 -15.91 -7.91
CA TYR A 290 22.45 -17.35 -8.11
C TYR A 290 21.04 -17.78 -8.45
N LEU A 291 20.93 -18.56 -9.51
CA LEU A 291 19.70 -19.12 -10.02
C LEU A 291 19.61 -20.60 -9.64
N VAL A 292 18.48 -21.02 -9.07
CA VAL A 292 18.19 -22.42 -8.78
C VAL A 292 16.82 -22.76 -9.34
N GLY A 293 16.70 -23.81 -10.13
CA GLY A 293 15.38 -24.31 -10.52
C GLY A 293 15.38 -25.61 -11.32
N GLY A 294 14.24 -26.29 -11.33
CA GLY A 294 14.09 -27.57 -12.05
C GLY A 294 14.29 -27.41 -13.56
N ASN A 295 13.41 -26.65 -14.21
CA ASN A 295 13.55 -26.34 -15.64
C ASN A 295 13.93 -24.87 -15.84
N VAL A 296 15.11 -24.63 -16.42
CA VAL A 296 15.65 -23.30 -16.67
C VAL A 296 15.79 -23.04 -18.16
N ILE A 297 15.18 -21.95 -18.64
CA ILE A 297 15.28 -21.50 -20.03
C ILE A 297 15.85 -20.09 -20.06
N ILE A 298 17.02 -19.93 -20.65
CA ILE A 298 17.68 -18.63 -20.85
C ILE A 298 17.47 -18.18 -22.29
N GLY A 299 16.68 -17.13 -22.47
CA GLY A 299 16.28 -16.61 -23.77
C GLY A 299 17.42 -16.00 -24.60
N LYS A 300 17.13 -15.70 -25.87
CA LYS A 300 18.12 -15.13 -26.80
C LYS A 300 18.67 -13.81 -26.26
N LYS A 301 19.99 -13.64 -26.25
CA LYS A 301 20.67 -12.43 -25.74
C LYS A 301 20.41 -12.12 -24.25
N ALA A 302 19.86 -13.06 -23.50
CA ALA A 302 19.67 -12.90 -22.06
C ALA A 302 20.99 -13.02 -21.31
N LYS A 303 21.04 -12.46 -20.10
CA LYS A 303 22.20 -12.55 -19.20
C LYS A 303 21.78 -13.16 -17.87
N ALA A 304 22.50 -14.15 -17.40
CA ALA A 304 22.30 -14.74 -16.08
C ALA A 304 23.63 -14.87 -15.32
N GLY A 305 23.55 -14.94 -14.00
CA GLY A 305 24.69 -15.22 -13.15
C GLY A 305 25.05 -16.70 -13.15
N ASN A 306 25.21 -17.25 -11.95
CA ASN A 306 25.48 -18.67 -11.73
C ASN A 306 24.16 -19.46 -11.75
N ILE A 307 24.17 -20.64 -12.37
CA ILE A 307 22.98 -21.46 -12.59
C ILE A 307 23.18 -22.85 -11.97
N LEU A 308 22.23 -23.27 -11.13
CA LEU A 308 22.02 -24.64 -10.68
C LEU A 308 20.67 -25.13 -11.20
N ALA A 309 20.62 -26.19 -12.00
CA ALA A 309 19.37 -26.66 -12.59
C ALA A 309 19.30 -28.18 -12.81
N ASP A 310 18.09 -28.74 -12.87
CA ASP A 310 17.94 -30.11 -13.40
C ASP A 310 18.08 -30.10 -14.92
N LYS A 311 17.34 -29.23 -15.59
CA LYS A 311 17.36 -29.06 -17.05
C LYS A 311 17.63 -27.62 -17.41
N LEU A 312 18.66 -27.39 -18.21
CA LEU A 312 19.06 -26.06 -18.68
C LEU A 312 19.02 -25.98 -20.20
N VAL A 313 18.32 -24.96 -20.73
CA VAL A 313 18.35 -24.58 -22.13
C VAL A 313 18.89 -23.16 -22.27
N LEU A 314 20.04 -23.00 -22.94
CA LEU A 314 20.63 -21.72 -23.29
C LEU A 314 20.37 -21.39 -24.75
N LYS A 315 19.57 -20.35 -25.01
CA LYS A 315 19.28 -19.89 -26.38
C LYS A 315 20.40 -19.01 -26.91
N SER A 316 20.44 -18.92 -28.24
CA SER A 316 21.51 -18.27 -28.99
C SER A 316 21.89 -16.89 -28.45
N LYS A 317 23.21 -16.63 -28.35
CA LYS A 317 23.79 -15.35 -27.89
C LYS A 317 23.50 -14.98 -26.44
N SER A 318 23.04 -15.91 -25.60
CA SER A 318 22.95 -15.68 -24.16
C SER A 318 24.33 -15.70 -23.50
N GLU A 319 24.44 -15.03 -22.35
CA GLU A 319 25.66 -14.94 -21.55
C GLU A 319 25.38 -15.42 -20.13
N VAL A 320 26.17 -16.37 -19.63
CA VAL A 320 26.05 -16.91 -18.27
C VAL A 320 27.42 -17.06 -17.61
N TRP A 321 27.46 -17.12 -16.28
CA TRP A 321 28.72 -17.24 -15.56
C TRP A 321 29.14 -18.70 -15.36
N ASN A 322 28.68 -19.35 -14.29
CA ASN A 322 28.87 -20.79 -14.07
C ASN A 322 27.58 -21.57 -14.35
N ILE A 323 27.73 -22.81 -14.80
CA ILE A 323 26.63 -23.76 -15.04
C ILE A 323 26.88 -25.04 -14.25
N PHE A 324 25.88 -25.44 -13.47
CA PHE A 324 25.81 -26.72 -12.76
C PHE A 324 24.45 -27.34 -13.07
N ALA A 325 24.37 -28.34 -13.95
CA ALA A 325 23.08 -28.92 -14.30
C ALA A 325 23.13 -30.38 -14.74
N ARG A 326 22.04 -31.14 -14.53
CA ARG A 326 21.99 -32.55 -14.95
C ARG A 326 21.97 -32.69 -16.47
N ASP A 327 21.04 -31.98 -17.11
CA ASP A 327 20.88 -31.92 -18.56
C ASP A 327 21.10 -30.50 -19.07
N ILE A 328 21.98 -30.33 -20.05
CA ILE A 328 22.31 -29.03 -20.65
C ILE A 328 22.11 -29.08 -22.16
N THR A 329 21.39 -28.10 -22.70
CA THR A 329 21.30 -27.81 -24.13
C THR A 329 21.77 -26.38 -24.41
N ILE A 330 22.77 -26.21 -25.27
CA ILE A 330 23.37 -24.92 -25.61
C ILE A 330 23.25 -24.65 -27.12
N GLU A 331 22.50 -23.62 -27.51
CA GLU A 331 22.41 -23.15 -28.89
C GLU A 331 23.65 -22.34 -29.32
N ALA A 332 23.75 -22.00 -30.61
CA ALA A 332 24.89 -21.29 -31.19
C ALA A 332 25.21 -19.94 -30.53
N ASN A 333 26.50 -19.61 -30.46
CA ASN A 333 27.05 -18.33 -29.98
C ASN A 333 26.73 -17.97 -28.51
N VAL A 334 26.44 -18.95 -27.65
CA VAL A 334 26.36 -18.71 -26.20
C VAL A 334 27.76 -18.47 -25.63
N ILE A 335 27.84 -17.58 -24.63
CA ILE A 335 29.08 -17.29 -23.92
C ILE A 335 28.93 -17.78 -22.48
N VAL A 336 29.86 -18.64 -22.07
CA VAL A 336 29.99 -19.11 -20.67
C VAL A 336 31.31 -18.59 -20.14
N HIS A 337 31.26 -17.73 -19.12
CA HIS A 337 32.47 -17.10 -18.56
C HIS A 337 33.24 -18.01 -17.61
N GLY A 338 32.53 -18.88 -16.90
CA GLY A 338 33.08 -19.74 -15.86
C GLY A 338 33.07 -21.21 -16.25
N THR A 339 32.81 -22.07 -15.27
CA THR A 339 32.84 -23.52 -15.42
C THR A 339 31.49 -24.10 -15.81
N ILE A 340 31.52 -25.24 -16.50
CA ILE A 340 30.36 -26.08 -16.79
C ILE A 340 30.57 -27.43 -16.12
N LYS A 341 29.68 -27.81 -15.21
CA LYS A 341 29.61 -29.16 -14.64
C LYS A 341 28.25 -29.79 -14.92
N TYR A 342 28.25 -31.04 -15.34
CA TYR A 342 27.02 -31.77 -15.66
C TYR A 342 27.04 -33.23 -15.22
N ILE A 343 25.86 -33.85 -15.13
CA ILE A 343 25.73 -35.27 -14.72
C ILE A 343 25.38 -36.15 -15.92
N ASP A 344 24.23 -35.89 -16.56
CA ASP A 344 23.60 -36.85 -17.47
C ASP A 344 23.93 -36.52 -18.93
N LYS A 345 23.65 -35.29 -19.38
CA LYS A 345 23.79 -34.92 -20.80
C LYS A 345 24.24 -33.49 -21.02
N LEU A 346 25.20 -33.32 -21.93
CA LEU A 346 25.56 -32.03 -22.53
C LEU A 346 25.38 -32.10 -24.05
N SER A 347 24.47 -31.28 -24.58
CA SER A 347 24.29 -31.07 -26.01
C SER A 347 24.60 -29.61 -26.34
N ALA A 348 25.66 -29.36 -27.09
CA ALA A 348 26.10 -28.01 -27.43
C ALA A 348 26.34 -27.88 -28.93
N ASP A 349 25.95 -26.74 -29.48
CA ASP A 349 26.27 -26.35 -30.85
C ASP A 349 27.81 -26.27 -31.05
N SER A 350 28.28 -26.63 -32.25
CA SER A 350 29.72 -26.68 -32.57
C SER A 350 30.40 -25.31 -32.54
N THR A 351 29.64 -24.22 -32.54
CA THR A 351 30.16 -22.85 -32.47
C THR A 351 30.57 -22.41 -31.06
N ILE A 352 30.31 -23.22 -30.03
CA ILE A 352 30.63 -22.85 -28.65
C ILE A 352 32.14 -22.91 -28.39
N LYS A 353 32.68 -21.81 -27.87
CA LYS A 353 34.05 -21.72 -27.37
C LYS A 353 34.02 -21.77 -25.85
N TYR A 354 34.65 -22.79 -25.30
CA TYR A 354 34.78 -22.97 -23.86
C TYR A 354 36.04 -22.27 -23.36
N ILE A 355 35.90 -21.48 -22.28
CA ILE A 355 37.07 -20.95 -21.56
C ILE A 355 37.74 -22.07 -20.76
N LYS A 356 36.93 -22.95 -20.16
CA LYS A 356 37.36 -24.21 -19.52
C LYS A 356 36.52 -25.36 -20.07
N ASN A 357 37.15 -26.50 -20.33
CA ASN A 357 36.43 -27.68 -20.83
C ASN A 357 35.30 -28.08 -19.85
N PRO A 358 34.11 -28.44 -20.37
CA PRO A 358 33.04 -28.98 -19.54
C PRO A 358 33.45 -30.25 -18.79
N GLU A 359 33.03 -30.38 -17.54
CA GLU A 359 33.35 -31.51 -16.66
C GLU A 359 32.09 -32.33 -16.39
N GLN A 360 32.12 -33.64 -16.68
CA GLN A 360 31.07 -34.54 -16.24
C GLN A 360 31.37 -35.02 -14.82
N THR A 361 30.35 -35.02 -13.96
CA THR A 361 30.47 -35.27 -12.51
C THR A 361 29.35 -36.19 -12.04
N THR A 362 29.51 -36.83 -10.88
CA THR A 362 28.47 -37.67 -10.27
C THR A 362 27.51 -36.88 -9.37
N GLU A 363 27.92 -35.70 -8.93
CA GLU A 363 27.15 -34.83 -8.04
C GLU A 363 27.33 -33.36 -8.40
N LEU A 364 26.26 -32.57 -8.24
CA LEU A 364 26.30 -31.12 -8.39
C LEU A 364 26.52 -30.46 -7.02
N PRO A 365 27.19 -29.30 -6.97
CA PRO A 365 27.33 -28.54 -5.73
C PRO A 365 25.95 -28.14 -5.20
N SER A 366 25.82 -28.10 -3.87
CA SER A 366 24.66 -27.50 -3.22
C SER A 366 24.68 -25.98 -3.38
N PHE A 367 23.52 -25.34 -3.22
CA PHE A 367 23.45 -23.88 -3.19
C PHE A 367 24.35 -23.26 -2.10
N SER A 368 24.51 -23.95 -0.96
CA SER A 368 25.39 -23.51 0.12
C SER A 368 26.86 -23.51 -0.31
N ASP A 369 27.31 -24.55 -1.02
CA ASP A 369 28.67 -24.63 -1.57
C ASP A 369 28.95 -23.48 -2.55
N LEU A 370 27.93 -23.11 -3.32
CA LEU A 370 27.99 -22.03 -4.31
C LEU A 370 28.13 -20.64 -3.69
N LYS A 371 27.53 -20.39 -2.51
CA LYS A 371 27.65 -19.08 -1.84
C LYS A 371 29.09 -18.78 -1.41
N HIS A 372 29.82 -19.78 -0.91
CA HIS A 372 31.19 -19.61 -0.44
C HIS A 372 32.22 -19.43 -1.56
N LEU A 373 31.92 -19.85 -2.80
CA LEU A 373 32.78 -19.65 -3.96
C LEU A 373 32.92 -18.18 -4.42
N ASN A 374 32.04 -17.28 -3.96
CA ASN A 374 32.11 -15.86 -4.27
C ASN A 374 32.84 -15.03 -3.19
N GLU A 375 32.95 -15.52 -1.95
CA GLU A 375 33.68 -14.82 -0.87
C GLU A 375 35.19 -14.77 -1.14
N THR A 376 35.69 -15.56 -2.09
CA THR A 376 37.11 -15.59 -2.49
C THR A 376 37.40 -14.88 -3.83
N ASN A 377 36.40 -14.25 -4.47
CA ASN A 377 36.54 -13.64 -5.81
C ASN A 377 36.16 -12.14 -5.86
N GLU A 378 36.03 -11.47 -4.71
CA GLU A 378 35.84 -10.01 -4.60
C GLU A 378 37.10 -9.26 -4.10
N GLU A 379 38.29 -9.71 -4.50
CA GLU A 379 39.52 -8.87 -4.48
C GLU A 379 39.87 -8.33 -5.87
#